data_AF-A0A183MJM4-F1
#
_entry.id   AF-A0A183MJM4-F1
#
_cell.length_a   1.000
_cell.length_b   1.000
_cell.length_c   1.000
_cell.angle_alpha   90.00
_cell.angle_beta   90.00
_cell.angle_gamma   90.00
#
_symmetry.space_group_name_H-M   'P 1'
#
loop_
_entity.id
_entity.type
_entity.pdbx_description
1 polymer ?
#
loop_
_entity_poly.entity_id
_entity_poly.type
_entity_poly.pdbx_seq_one_letter_code
_entity_poly.pdbx_strand_id
1 'polypeptide(L)'
;MEDVRIKRVGDIASDHYLVVAKMKIKLKKRWSTGETALQRFNTAFLRDTDKLKQFKIALNNKFQALQDLLKEGENSMKDVRMSRKIYQYHPPVTTKDNLKGIKEALASTYQEVLDHNKRHHNEWISIETISKIQERKNKKTAINDSRTRTGKVKAQAEYTETNNRVKMSIKADKQKYINDLSMTEEKAATEGNTKQIYDTTKKLEGKYGKPERPVKDKECKPVTEIQEQKNRRIEYFEGLLNRLTPINPQDIKAERTDLPIDVTSPTTEEIRMVTRQINSGKAAGSENIPAEALKTAINQ
;
A
#
# COMPACT_ATOMS: atom_id res chain seq x y z
N MET A 1 13.03 25.47 17.20
CA MET A 1 14.34 26.03 17.59
C MET A 1 14.27 26.21 19.08
N GLU A 2 15.07 25.49 19.83
CA GLU A 2 15.10 25.58 21.29
C GLU A 2 16.52 25.98 21.64
N ASP A 3 16.64 27.14 22.26
CA ASP A 3 17.85 27.70 22.88
C ASP A 3 18.85 28.42 21.93
N VAL A 4 18.73 29.75 21.87
CA VAL A 4 19.74 30.68 21.31
C VAL A 4 20.36 31.42 22.48
N ARG A 5 21.68 31.36 22.65
CA ARG A 5 22.38 32.10 23.71
C ARG A 5 23.46 32.97 23.11
N ILE A 6 23.46 34.25 23.46
CA ILE A 6 24.46 35.25 23.07
C ILE A 6 25.60 35.15 24.07
N LYS A 7 26.83 34.95 23.60
CA LYS A 7 28.04 34.91 24.46
C LYS A 7 28.97 36.06 24.08
N ARG A 8 29.40 36.86 25.06
CA ARG A 8 30.56 37.75 24.93
C ARG A 8 31.80 36.96 25.32
N VAL A 9 32.78 36.85 24.43
CA VAL A 9 34.11 36.33 24.77
C VAL A 9 35.16 37.16 24.03
N GLY A 10 36.01 37.85 24.80
CA GLY A 10 37.24 38.51 24.34
C GLY A 10 37.18 40.04 24.33
N ASP A 11 38.06 40.68 25.11
CA ASP A 11 38.33 42.14 25.17
C ASP A 11 39.02 42.64 23.87
N ILE A 12 38.31 42.57 22.76
CA ILE A 12 38.74 43.20 21.50
C ILE A 12 37.51 43.90 20.93
N ALA A 13 37.60 45.24 20.80
CA ALA A 13 36.55 46.10 20.29
C ALA A 13 36.12 45.65 18.87
N SER A 14 35.02 44.91 18.82
CA SER A 14 34.38 44.42 17.62
C SER A 14 32.89 44.41 17.91
N ASP A 15 32.13 45.27 17.23
CA ASP A 15 30.69 45.50 17.45
C ASP A 15 29.80 44.35 16.94
N HIS A 16 30.31 43.11 16.93
CA HIS A 16 29.62 41.96 16.36
C HIS A 16 29.42 40.86 17.40
N TYR A 17 28.15 40.65 17.77
CA TYR A 17 27.73 39.56 18.65
C TYR A 17 27.72 38.23 17.90
N LEU A 18 28.57 37.29 18.32
CA LEU A 18 28.53 35.91 17.83
C LEU A 18 27.28 35.20 18.37
N VAL A 19 26.35 34.89 17.47
CA VAL A 19 25.14 34.12 17.78
C VAL A 19 25.42 32.65 17.56
N VAL A 20 25.43 31.87 18.63
CA VAL A 20 25.55 30.40 18.57
C VAL A 20 24.15 29.81 18.78
N ALA A 21 23.65 29.12 17.75
CA ALA A 21 22.37 28.42 17.80
C ALA A 21 22.58 26.90 17.80
N LYS A 22 21.87 26.18 18.66
CA LYS A 22 21.87 24.71 18.69
C LYS A 22 20.59 24.21 18.03
N MET A 23 20.70 23.64 16.83
CA MET A 23 19.54 23.13 16.10
C MET A 23 19.43 21.61 16.20
N LYS A 24 18.28 21.10 16.63
CA LYS A 24 17.92 19.68 16.52
C LYS A 24 17.11 19.46 15.24
N ILE A 25 17.78 19.01 14.18
CA ILE A 25 17.11 18.71 12.90
C ILE A 25 16.48 17.32 13.02
N LYS A 26 15.15 17.24 13.03
CA LYS A 26 14.43 15.97 12.80
C LYS A 26 14.35 15.76 11.30
N LEU A 27 15.15 14.84 10.77
CA LEU A 27 15.01 14.42 9.38
C LEU A 27 13.64 13.78 9.19
N LYS A 28 12.84 14.32 8.27
CA LYS A 28 11.60 13.68 7.84
C LYS A 28 11.98 12.32 7.27
N LYS A 29 11.49 11.24 7.89
CA LYS A 29 11.62 9.88 7.34
C LYS A 29 11.12 9.94 5.89
N ARG A 30 12.03 9.72 4.93
CA ARG A 30 11.61 9.40 3.57
C ARG A 30 10.95 8.05 3.69
N TRP A 31 9.63 8.03 3.59
CA TRP A 31 8.96 6.84 3.13
C TRP A 31 9.58 6.59 1.76
N SER A 32 10.44 5.57 1.65
CA SER A 32 10.50 4.81 0.41
C SER A 32 9.07 4.30 0.27
N THR A 33 8.27 5.01 -0.53
CA THR A 33 7.05 4.43 -1.06
C THR A 33 7.51 3.13 -1.66
N GLY A 34 7.26 2.01 -0.97
CA GLY A 34 7.55 0.68 -1.49
C GLY A 34 6.80 0.61 -2.80
N GLU A 35 7.55 0.74 -3.88
CA GLU A 35 7.02 0.86 -5.21
C GLU A 35 6.67 -0.54 -5.69
N THR A 36 5.58 -1.05 -5.13
CA THR A 36 4.79 -2.08 -5.76
C THR A 36 3.38 -1.75 -5.33
N ALA A 37 2.59 -1.17 -6.23
CA ALA A 37 1.16 -1.17 -6.02
C ALA A 37 0.78 -2.63 -5.76
N LEU A 38 0.30 -2.94 -4.54
CA LEU A 38 -0.18 -4.28 -4.15
C LEU A 38 -1.30 -4.67 -5.12
N GLN A 39 -0.91 -5.22 -6.26
CA GLN A 39 -1.81 -5.60 -7.31
C GLN A 39 -2.25 -7.01 -6.95
N ARG A 40 -3.42 -7.09 -6.32
CA ARG A 40 -3.96 -8.35 -5.82
C ARG A 40 -4.08 -9.33 -6.98
N PHE A 41 -3.42 -10.47 -6.87
CA PHE A 41 -3.64 -11.61 -7.76
C PHE A 41 -5.09 -12.09 -7.64
N ASN A 42 -5.65 -12.57 -8.74
CA ASN A 42 -6.99 -13.14 -8.72
C ASN A 42 -6.95 -14.56 -8.11
N THR A 43 -7.16 -14.65 -6.81
CA THR A 43 -7.17 -15.92 -6.06
C THR A 43 -8.36 -16.81 -6.41
N ALA A 44 -9.36 -16.32 -7.17
CA ALA A 44 -10.46 -17.15 -7.64
C ALA A 44 -10.00 -18.25 -8.60
N PHE A 45 -8.93 -18.02 -9.37
CA PHE A 45 -8.35 -19.04 -10.26
C PHE A 45 -7.72 -20.21 -9.50
N LEU A 46 -7.40 -20.06 -8.21
CA LEU A 46 -6.97 -21.19 -7.37
C LEU A 46 -8.14 -22.09 -6.95
N ARG A 47 -9.40 -21.71 -7.26
CA ARG A 47 -10.57 -22.58 -7.07
C ARG A 47 -10.83 -23.47 -8.29
N ASP A 48 -10.29 -23.09 -9.45
CA ASP A 48 -10.34 -23.89 -10.66
C ASP A 48 -9.27 -25.00 -10.59
N THR A 49 -9.72 -26.24 -10.73
CA THR A 49 -8.88 -27.43 -10.61
C THR A 49 -7.75 -27.48 -11.64
N ASP A 50 -7.98 -27.01 -12.87
CA ASP A 50 -7.00 -27.08 -13.95
C ASP A 50 -5.94 -26.00 -13.80
N LYS A 51 -6.37 -24.78 -13.46
CA LYS A 51 -5.46 -23.68 -13.11
C LYS A 51 -4.64 -23.97 -11.86
N LEU A 52 -5.23 -24.61 -10.85
CA LEU A 52 -4.50 -25.03 -9.64
C LEU A 52 -3.46 -26.11 -9.94
N LYS A 53 -3.73 -27.07 -10.84
CA LYS A 53 -2.72 -28.05 -11.30
C LYS A 53 -1.57 -27.35 -12.04
N GLN A 54 -1.86 -26.43 -12.96
CA GLN A 54 -0.84 -25.63 -13.65
C GLN A 54 0.02 -24.83 -12.66
N PHE A 55 -0.62 -24.21 -11.67
CA PHE A 55 0.07 -23.48 -10.61
C PHE A 55 1.06 -24.39 -9.85
N LYS A 56 0.62 -25.58 -9.46
CA LYS A 56 1.47 -26.57 -8.76
C LYS A 56 2.67 -27.01 -9.59
N ILE A 57 2.46 -27.30 -10.87
CA ILE A 57 3.55 -27.72 -11.77
C ILE A 57 4.58 -26.59 -11.94
N ALA A 58 4.12 -25.37 -12.23
CA ALA A 58 4.99 -24.22 -12.38
C ALA A 58 5.79 -23.92 -11.11
N LEU A 59 5.16 -24.04 -9.94
CA LEU A 59 5.80 -23.87 -8.65
C LEU A 59 6.89 -24.90 -8.42
N ASN A 60 6.58 -26.17 -8.63
CA ASN A 60 7.54 -27.27 -8.44
C ASN A 60 8.75 -27.14 -9.36
N ASN A 61 8.54 -26.78 -10.63
CA ASN A 61 9.64 -26.60 -11.58
C ASN A 61 10.63 -25.51 -11.14
N LYS A 62 10.14 -24.41 -10.53
CA LYS A 62 11.02 -23.33 -10.03
C LYS A 62 11.75 -23.70 -8.75
N PHE A 63 11.13 -24.49 -7.86
CA PHE A 63 11.79 -24.98 -6.67
C PHE A 63 12.80 -26.09 -6.97
N GLN A 64 12.62 -26.86 -8.05
CA GLN A 64 13.61 -27.83 -8.51
C GLN A 64 14.95 -27.15 -8.83
N ALA A 65 14.91 -26.03 -9.56
CA ALA A 65 16.09 -25.22 -9.85
C ALA A 65 16.78 -24.68 -8.57
N LEU A 66 16.00 -24.35 -7.53
CA LEU A 66 16.54 -23.92 -6.23
C LEU A 66 17.16 -25.08 -5.44
N GLN A 67 16.62 -26.30 -5.55
CA GLN A 67 17.22 -27.48 -4.90
C GLN A 67 18.56 -27.87 -5.55
N ASP A 68 18.69 -27.74 -6.86
CA ASP A 68 19.92 -28.07 -7.57
C ASP A 68 21.05 -27.08 -7.21
N LEU A 69 20.74 -25.79 -7.04
CA LEU A 69 21.64 -24.76 -6.51
C LEU A 69 22.13 -25.06 -5.08
N LEU A 70 21.26 -25.58 -4.21
CA LEU A 70 21.62 -25.95 -2.83
C LEU A 70 22.54 -27.18 -2.78
N LYS A 71 22.28 -28.19 -3.62
CA LYS A 71 23.14 -29.38 -3.76
C LYS A 71 24.55 -29.04 -4.26
N GLU A 72 24.66 -28.05 -5.15
CA GLU A 72 25.94 -27.59 -5.69
C GLU A 72 26.81 -26.89 -4.60
N GLY A 73 26.17 -26.12 -3.71
CA GLY A 73 26.82 -25.50 -2.55
C GLY A 73 27.23 -26.49 -1.44
N GLU A 74 26.39 -27.48 -1.14
CA GLU A 74 26.70 -28.55 -0.16
C GLU A 74 27.89 -29.42 -0.61
N ASN A 75 28.03 -29.64 -1.92
CA ASN A 75 29.13 -30.44 -2.45
C ASN A 75 30.52 -29.79 -2.29
N SER A 76 30.59 -28.48 -2.11
CA SER A 76 31.82 -27.73 -1.81
C SER A 76 32.18 -27.76 -0.30
N MET A 77 31.24 -28.10 0.57
CA MET A 77 31.35 -27.99 2.03
C MET A 77 31.54 -29.36 2.72
N LYS A 78 32.34 -30.26 2.12
CA LYS A 78 32.50 -31.65 2.60
C LYS A 78 33.59 -31.86 3.65
N ASP A 79 34.36 -30.83 4.02
CA ASP A 79 35.36 -30.98 5.09
C ASP A 79 34.76 -30.61 6.46
N VAL A 80 34.34 -31.65 7.20
CA VAL A 80 33.65 -31.58 8.51
C VAL A 80 34.42 -30.74 9.54
N ARG A 81 35.75 -30.64 9.41
CA ARG A 81 36.61 -29.87 10.30
C ARG A 81 36.58 -28.36 9.99
N MET A 82 36.36 -27.98 8.73
CA MET A 82 36.15 -26.60 8.30
C MET A 82 34.74 -26.12 8.67
N SER A 83 33.73 -26.98 8.50
CA SER A 83 32.34 -26.67 8.79
C SER A 83 32.14 -26.22 10.24
N ARG A 84 32.70 -26.93 11.23
CA ARG A 84 32.56 -26.57 12.66
C ARG A 84 33.19 -25.22 13.02
N LYS A 85 34.31 -24.85 12.39
CA LYS A 85 34.97 -23.54 12.60
C LYS A 85 34.21 -22.38 11.93
N ILE A 86 33.60 -22.62 10.76
CA ILE A 86 32.79 -21.62 10.07
C ILE A 86 31.52 -21.33 10.87
N TYR A 87 30.79 -22.34 11.35
CA TYR A 87 29.56 -22.14 12.16
C TYR A 87 29.77 -21.36 13.47
N GLN A 88 31.00 -21.30 13.99
CA GLN A 88 31.34 -20.60 15.23
C GLN A 88 31.69 -19.10 15.03
N TYR A 89 32.19 -18.70 13.85
CA TYR A 89 32.66 -17.33 13.60
C TYR A 89 31.94 -16.59 12.45
N HIS A 90 31.34 -17.33 11.51
CA HIS A 90 30.54 -16.79 10.42
C HIS A 90 29.28 -17.67 10.26
N PRO A 91 28.11 -17.28 10.80
CA PRO A 91 26.87 -17.95 10.43
C PRO A 91 26.77 -17.91 8.90
N PRO A 92 26.43 -19.03 8.23
CA PRO A 92 26.49 -19.11 6.78
C PRO A 92 25.72 -17.93 6.19
N VAL A 93 26.45 -17.10 5.45
CA VAL A 93 25.84 -16.12 4.55
C VAL A 93 24.84 -16.90 3.72
N THR A 94 23.58 -16.42 3.72
CA THR A 94 22.46 -16.69 2.79
C THR A 94 21.13 -17.19 3.36
N THR A 95 20.83 -17.17 4.66
CA THR A 95 19.40 -17.37 5.10
C THR A 95 18.47 -16.31 4.52
N LYS A 96 18.95 -15.07 4.43
CA LYS A 96 18.22 -13.93 3.85
C LYS A 96 18.11 -14.01 2.32
N ASP A 97 19.16 -14.47 1.65
CA ASP A 97 19.21 -14.57 0.19
C ASP A 97 18.41 -15.78 -0.31
N ASN A 98 18.43 -16.90 0.42
CA ASN A 98 17.58 -18.06 0.14
C ASN A 98 16.10 -17.72 0.37
N LEU A 99 15.77 -17.03 1.47
CA LEU A 99 14.40 -16.53 1.70
C LEU A 99 13.95 -15.59 0.58
N LYS A 100 14.85 -14.75 0.06
CA LYS A 100 14.58 -13.87 -1.08
C LYS A 100 14.30 -14.67 -2.36
N GLY A 101 15.10 -15.70 -2.66
CA GLY A 101 14.86 -16.58 -3.81
C GLY A 101 13.53 -17.33 -3.73
N ILE A 102 13.16 -17.83 -2.55
CA ILE A 102 11.86 -18.47 -2.31
C ILE A 102 10.71 -17.48 -2.55
N LYS A 103 10.85 -16.24 -2.05
CA LYS A 103 9.86 -15.18 -2.25
C LYS A 103 9.69 -14.81 -3.73
N GLU A 104 10.80 -14.65 -4.45
CA GLU A 104 10.79 -14.31 -5.87
C GLU A 104 10.19 -15.44 -6.71
N ALA A 105 10.53 -16.70 -6.41
CA ALA A 105 9.96 -17.87 -7.08
C ALA A 105 8.44 -17.95 -6.90
N LEU A 106 7.95 -17.76 -5.66
CA LEU A 106 6.51 -17.69 -5.37
C LEU A 106 5.85 -16.52 -6.10
N ALA A 107 6.36 -15.29 -5.95
CA ALA A 107 5.77 -14.12 -6.59
C ALA A 107 5.70 -14.25 -8.12
N SER A 108 6.76 -14.81 -8.72
CA SER A 108 6.85 -15.04 -10.16
C SER A 108 5.87 -16.12 -10.63
N THR A 109 5.66 -17.22 -9.91
CA THR A 109 4.62 -18.21 -10.28
C THR A 109 3.22 -17.66 -10.12
N TYR A 110 2.97 -16.86 -9.08
CA TYR A 110 1.70 -16.15 -8.94
C TYR A 110 1.44 -15.23 -10.13
N GLN A 111 2.46 -14.51 -10.60
CA GLN A 111 2.33 -13.61 -11.75
C GLN A 111 2.16 -14.33 -13.09
N GLU A 112 2.78 -15.50 -13.27
CA GLU A 112 2.67 -16.28 -14.51
C GLU A 112 1.34 -17.02 -14.65
N VAL A 113 0.81 -17.54 -13.53
CA VAL A 113 -0.35 -18.44 -13.57
C VAL A 113 -1.64 -17.72 -13.15
N LEU A 114 -1.56 -16.78 -12.21
CA LEU A 114 -2.71 -15.98 -11.81
C LEU A 114 -2.68 -14.63 -12.53
N ASP A 115 -3.75 -14.35 -13.27
CA ASP A 115 -3.96 -12.99 -13.76
C ASP A 115 -4.18 -12.05 -12.57
N HIS A 116 -3.71 -10.81 -12.73
CA HIS A 116 -4.02 -9.74 -11.79
C HIS A 116 -5.52 -9.46 -11.81
N ASN A 117 -6.09 -9.11 -10.64
CA ASN A 117 -7.46 -8.64 -10.60
C ASN A 117 -7.61 -7.41 -11.50
N LYS A 118 -8.36 -7.55 -12.59
CA LYS A 118 -8.75 -6.43 -13.45
C LYS A 118 -9.62 -5.51 -12.60
N ARG A 119 -9.16 -4.28 -12.40
CA ARG A 119 -10.03 -3.26 -11.80
C ARG A 119 -11.14 -3.02 -12.82
N HIS A 120 -12.37 -3.29 -12.45
CA HIS A 120 -13.51 -2.88 -13.26
C HIS A 120 -13.47 -1.36 -13.32
N HIS A 121 -13.07 -0.83 -14.47
CA HIS A 121 -13.26 0.57 -14.77
C HIS A 121 -14.76 0.78 -14.99
N ASN A 122 -15.29 1.90 -14.52
CA ASN A 122 -16.70 2.22 -14.76
C ASN A 122 -16.97 2.17 -16.28
N GLU A 123 -18.11 1.63 -16.67
CA GLU A 123 -18.49 1.41 -18.09
C GLU A 123 -18.34 2.65 -18.97
N TRP A 124 -18.46 3.84 -18.38
CA TRP A 124 -18.35 5.11 -19.09
C TRP A 124 -16.91 5.56 -19.40
N ILE A 125 -15.88 4.97 -18.78
CA ILE A 125 -14.48 5.38 -19.01
C ILE A 125 -13.93 4.65 -20.24
N SER A 126 -13.49 5.41 -21.24
CA SER A 126 -12.93 4.83 -22.46
C SER A 126 -11.54 4.22 -22.25
N ILE A 127 -11.19 3.26 -23.10
CA ILE A 127 -9.85 2.65 -23.17
C ILE A 127 -8.77 3.72 -23.43
N GLU A 128 -9.09 4.71 -24.27
CA GLU A 128 -8.19 5.83 -24.57
C GLU A 128 -7.90 6.66 -23.31
N THR A 129 -8.91 6.98 -22.51
CA THR A 129 -8.74 7.69 -21.24
C THR A 129 -7.90 6.88 -20.25
N ILE A 130 -8.07 5.55 -20.21
CA ILE A 130 -7.25 4.68 -19.36
C ILE A 130 -5.77 4.76 -19.77
N SER A 131 -5.48 4.74 -21.08
CA SER A 131 -4.12 4.91 -21.60
C SER A 131 -3.51 6.26 -21.18
N LYS A 132 -4.27 7.35 -21.31
CA LYS A 132 -3.85 8.70 -20.86
C LYS A 132 -3.60 8.76 -19.35
N ILE A 133 -4.40 8.08 -18.53
CA ILE A 133 -4.18 7.98 -17.08
C ILE A 133 -2.85 7.30 -16.78
N GLN A 134 -2.51 6.25 -17.54
CA GLN A 134 -1.26 5.54 -17.40
C GLN A 134 -0.07 6.42 -17.82
N GLU A 135 -0.17 7.14 -18.94
CA GLU A 135 0.84 8.13 -19.38
C GLU A 135 1.11 9.17 -18.28
N ARG A 136 0.04 9.73 -17.70
CA ARG A 136 0.15 10.69 -16.58
C ARG A 136 0.86 10.10 -15.36
N LYS A 137 0.68 8.80 -15.05
CA LYS A 137 1.41 8.14 -13.96
C LYS A 137 2.90 8.05 -14.27
N ASN A 138 3.28 7.72 -15.51
CA ASN A 138 4.67 7.68 -15.93
C ASN A 138 5.33 9.07 -15.85
N LYS A 139 4.60 10.14 -16.18
CA LYS A 139 5.11 11.52 -15.96
C LYS A 139 5.27 11.84 -14.47
N LYS A 140 4.45 11.24 -13.60
CA LYS A 140 4.57 11.42 -12.14
C LYS A 140 5.80 10.73 -11.57
N THR A 141 6.18 9.55 -12.07
CA THR A 141 7.41 8.87 -11.66
C THR A 141 8.64 9.70 -12.05
N ALA A 142 8.66 10.25 -13.27
CA ALA A 142 9.73 11.17 -13.71
C ALA A 142 9.95 12.37 -12.77
N ILE A 143 8.88 12.92 -12.16
CA ILE A 143 9.01 13.97 -11.13
C ILE A 143 9.69 13.46 -9.87
N ASN A 144 9.32 12.26 -9.41
CA ASN A 144 9.86 11.67 -8.19
C ASN A 144 11.34 11.31 -8.35
N ASP A 145 11.73 10.84 -9.54
CA ASP A 145 13.10 10.41 -9.86
C ASP A 145 14.03 11.58 -10.19
N SER A 146 13.48 12.77 -10.46
CA SER A 146 14.26 13.95 -10.78
C SER A 146 15.17 14.39 -9.61
N ARG A 147 16.49 14.38 -9.86
CA ARG A 147 17.52 14.71 -8.85
C ARG A 147 17.83 16.20 -8.78
N THR A 148 17.74 16.91 -9.90
CA THR A 148 18.08 18.34 -10.04
C THR A 148 16.82 19.20 -10.05
N ARG A 149 16.90 20.40 -9.45
CA ARG A 149 15.75 21.33 -9.37
C ARG A 149 15.19 21.71 -10.74
N THR A 150 16.05 21.94 -11.74
CA THR A 150 15.63 22.23 -13.12
C THR A 150 14.90 21.06 -13.77
N GLY A 151 15.43 19.83 -13.63
CA GLY A 151 14.77 18.62 -14.14
C GLY A 151 13.39 18.39 -13.51
N LYS A 152 13.27 18.71 -12.22
CA LYS A 152 11.99 18.64 -11.50
C LYS A 152 10.95 19.63 -12.02
N VAL A 153 11.36 20.86 -12.33
CA VAL A 153 10.47 21.89 -12.92
C VAL A 153 9.97 21.44 -14.29
N LYS A 154 10.86 20.91 -15.15
CA LYS A 154 10.48 20.41 -16.47
C LYS A 154 9.50 19.24 -16.39
N ALA A 155 9.81 18.22 -15.58
CA ALA A 155 8.92 17.07 -15.38
C ALA A 155 7.56 17.49 -14.77
N GLN A 156 7.55 18.50 -13.90
CA GLN A 156 6.32 19.05 -13.33
C GLN A 156 5.44 19.76 -14.38
N ALA A 157 6.04 20.47 -15.33
CA ALA A 157 5.32 21.07 -16.45
C ALA A 157 4.65 20.00 -17.33
N GLU A 158 5.40 18.98 -17.75
CA GLU A 158 4.87 17.85 -18.56
C GLU A 158 3.75 17.08 -17.84
N TYR A 159 3.90 16.86 -16.52
CA TYR A 159 2.84 16.26 -15.71
C TYR A 159 1.58 17.12 -15.66
N THR A 160 1.73 18.44 -15.57
CA THR A 160 0.59 19.36 -15.48
C THR A 160 -0.22 19.33 -16.78
N GLU A 161 0.45 19.34 -17.93
CA GLU A 161 -0.17 19.21 -19.24
C GLU A 161 -0.91 17.88 -19.40
N THR A 162 -0.24 16.75 -19.15
CA THR A 162 -0.85 15.42 -19.24
C THR A 162 -2.00 15.22 -18.24
N ASN A 163 -1.90 15.80 -17.05
CA ASN A 163 -2.98 15.78 -16.06
C ASN A 163 -4.21 16.58 -16.52
N ASN A 164 -4.02 17.70 -17.22
CA ASN A 164 -5.11 18.46 -17.81
C ASN A 164 -5.77 17.68 -18.96
N ARG A 165 -4.98 17.02 -19.83
CA ARG A 165 -5.50 16.14 -20.89
C ARG A 165 -6.37 15.01 -20.32
N VAL A 166 -5.93 14.37 -19.25
CA VAL A 166 -6.71 13.34 -18.53
C VAL A 166 -8.01 13.92 -17.97
N LYS A 167 -7.98 15.09 -17.33
CA LYS A 167 -9.22 15.73 -16.82
C LYS A 167 -10.22 16.01 -17.94
N MET A 168 -9.75 16.47 -19.10
CA MET A 168 -10.60 16.74 -20.26
C MET A 168 -11.18 15.46 -20.84
N SER A 169 -10.38 14.40 -21.00
CA SER A 169 -10.90 13.13 -21.54
C SER A 169 -11.93 12.48 -20.61
N ILE A 170 -11.69 12.54 -19.29
CA ILE A 170 -12.66 12.06 -18.29
C ILE A 170 -13.98 12.84 -18.39
N LYS A 171 -13.91 14.17 -18.56
CA LYS A 171 -15.12 15.00 -18.72
C LYS A 171 -15.86 14.65 -20.01
N ALA A 172 -15.12 14.47 -21.12
CA ALA A 172 -15.69 14.10 -22.42
C ALA A 172 -16.35 12.72 -22.38
N ASP A 173 -15.67 11.72 -21.83
CA ASP A 173 -16.20 10.36 -21.66
C ASP A 173 -17.49 10.35 -20.84
N LYS A 174 -17.51 11.10 -19.73
CA LYS A 174 -18.70 11.22 -18.89
C LYS A 174 -19.86 11.88 -19.65
N GLN A 175 -19.60 12.96 -20.38
CA GLN A 175 -20.62 13.65 -21.15
C GLN A 175 -21.17 12.74 -22.26
N LYS A 176 -20.29 12.03 -22.97
CA LYS A 176 -20.65 11.08 -24.01
C LYS A 176 -21.58 10.00 -23.46
N TYR A 177 -21.20 9.38 -22.34
CA TYR A 177 -22.02 8.36 -21.68
C TYR A 177 -23.40 8.87 -21.28
N ILE A 178 -23.50 10.07 -20.71
CA ILE A 178 -24.79 10.68 -20.34
C ILE A 178 -25.63 10.93 -21.59
N ASN A 179 -25.03 11.46 -22.67
CA ASN A 179 -25.73 11.69 -23.93
C ASN A 179 -26.23 10.38 -24.55
N ASP A 180 -25.40 9.32 -24.56
CA ASP A 180 -25.76 8.00 -25.09
C ASP A 180 -26.93 7.37 -24.29
N LEU A 181 -26.95 7.54 -22.96
CA LEU A 181 -28.09 7.14 -22.12
C LEU A 181 -29.35 7.94 -22.46
N SER A 182 -29.24 9.27 -22.60
CA SER A 182 -30.38 10.13 -22.96
C SER A 182 -30.97 9.76 -24.32
N MET A 183 -30.12 9.48 -25.32
CA MET A 183 -30.57 9.03 -26.64
C MET A 183 -31.28 7.67 -26.59
N THR A 184 -30.80 6.77 -25.73
CA THR A 184 -31.43 5.45 -25.52
C THR A 184 -32.79 5.59 -24.85
N GLU A 185 -32.91 6.48 -23.87
CA GLU A 185 -34.16 6.80 -23.18
C GLU A 185 -35.20 7.42 -24.14
N GLU A 186 -34.79 8.38 -24.97
CA GLU A 186 -35.66 8.99 -25.98
C GLU A 186 -36.17 7.96 -26.98
N LYS A 187 -35.29 7.09 -27.49
CA LYS A 187 -35.68 5.99 -28.38
C LYS A 187 -36.67 5.04 -27.71
N ALA A 188 -36.40 4.63 -26.46
CA ALA A 188 -37.30 3.77 -25.70
C ALA A 188 -38.68 4.42 -25.47
N ALA A 189 -38.73 5.75 -25.28
CA ALA A 189 -39.98 6.50 -25.19
C ALA A 189 -40.77 6.46 -26.50
N THR A 190 -40.11 6.65 -27.65
CA THR A 190 -40.77 6.55 -28.97
C THR A 190 -41.31 5.14 -29.26
N GLU A 191 -40.64 4.10 -28.77
CA GLU A 191 -41.02 2.69 -28.94
C GLU A 191 -42.04 2.21 -27.88
N GLY A 192 -42.36 3.04 -26.87
CA GLY A 192 -43.24 2.67 -25.76
C GLY A 192 -42.63 1.66 -24.78
N ASN A 193 -41.31 1.50 -24.77
CA ASN A 193 -40.59 0.55 -23.91
C ASN A 193 -40.36 1.12 -22.49
N THR A 194 -41.41 1.11 -21.67
CA THR A 194 -41.40 1.65 -20.31
C THR A 194 -40.34 1.05 -19.38
N LYS A 195 -39.95 -0.22 -19.60
CA LYS A 195 -38.93 -0.89 -18.79
C LYS A 195 -37.54 -0.28 -18.99
N GLN A 196 -37.14 -0.04 -20.25
CA GLN A 196 -35.84 0.55 -20.55
C GLN A 196 -35.72 2.00 -20.05
N ILE A 197 -36.83 2.76 -20.10
CA ILE A 197 -36.88 4.11 -19.54
C ILE A 197 -36.57 4.04 -18.05
N TYR A 198 -37.30 3.22 -17.28
CA TYR A 198 -37.08 3.07 -15.84
C TYR A 198 -35.64 2.63 -15.49
N ASP A 199 -35.10 1.64 -16.20
CA ASP A 199 -33.73 1.17 -15.97
C ASP A 199 -32.69 2.27 -16.27
N THR A 200 -32.94 3.14 -17.24
CA THR A 200 -32.06 4.25 -17.63
C THR A 200 -32.14 5.40 -16.63
N THR A 201 -33.34 5.79 -16.23
CA THR A 201 -33.57 6.80 -15.18
C THR A 201 -32.87 6.37 -13.88
N LYS A 202 -32.98 5.09 -13.51
CA LYS A 202 -32.31 4.52 -12.32
C LYS A 202 -30.78 4.56 -12.42
N LYS A 203 -30.20 4.44 -13.61
CA LYS A 203 -28.76 4.61 -13.84
C LYS A 203 -28.35 6.09 -13.70
N LEU A 204 -29.18 7.02 -14.16
CA LEU A 204 -28.92 8.47 -14.10
C LEU A 204 -29.05 9.05 -12.69
N GLU A 205 -30.04 8.63 -11.90
CA GLU A 205 -30.27 9.12 -10.53
C GLU A 205 -29.08 8.86 -9.58
N GLY A 206 -28.21 7.91 -9.92
CA GLY A 206 -27.08 7.53 -9.09
C GLY A 206 -27.52 6.97 -7.72
N LYS A 207 -26.56 6.67 -6.84
CA LYS A 207 -26.89 6.31 -5.45
C LYS A 207 -26.98 7.59 -4.64
N TYR A 208 -28.16 7.92 -4.11
CA TYR A 208 -28.35 9.00 -3.15
C TYR A 208 -27.40 8.79 -1.97
N GLY A 209 -26.34 9.59 -1.90
CA GLY A 209 -25.47 9.63 -0.73
C GLY A 209 -26.28 10.24 0.40
N LYS A 210 -26.31 9.59 1.57
CA LYS A 210 -26.88 10.25 2.77
C LYS A 210 -26.20 11.62 2.91
N PRO A 211 -26.96 12.72 3.10
CA PRO A 211 -26.34 14.00 3.40
C PRO A 211 -25.40 13.82 4.60
N GLU A 212 -24.30 14.57 4.61
CA GLU A 212 -23.34 14.54 5.71
C GLU A 212 -24.11 14.73 7.02
N ARG A 213 -23.86 13.85 8.01
CA ARG A 213 -24.60 13.93 9.28
C ARG A 213 -24.34 15.32 9.88
N PRO A 214 -25.39 16.09 10.21
CA PRO A 214 -25.22 17.40 10.83
C PRO A 214 -24.35 17.26 12.09
N VAL A 215 -23.28 18.07 12.17
CA VAL A 215 -22.46 18.16 13.37
C VAL A 215 -23.35 18.74 14.48
N LYS A 216 -23.38 18.09 15.65
CA LYS A 216 -24.15 18.59 16.78
C LYS A 216 -23.30 19.53 17.65
N ASP A 217 -23.89 20.62 18.11
CA ASP A 217 -23.31 21.46 19.17
C ASP A 217 -23.34 20.73 20.54
N LYS A 218 -22.95 21.41 21.62
CA LYS A 218 -22.97 20.82 22.97
C LYS A 218 -24.39 20.60 23.48
N GLU A 219 -25.34 21.42 23.02
CA GLU A 219 -26.77 21.33 23.32
C GLU A 219 -27.52 20.33 22.42
N CYS A 220 -26.80 19.53 21.63
CA CYS A 220 -27.32 18.50 20.71
C CYS A 220 -28.14 19.02 19.51
N LYS A 221 -28.08 20.31 19.19
CA LYS A 221 -28.73 20.90 18.01
C LYS A 221 -27.85 20.76 16.76
N PRO A 222 -28.46 20.58 15.57
CA PRO A 222 -27.73 20.44 14.33
C PRO A 222 -27.14 21.78 13.87
N VAL A 223 -25.82 21.80 13.66
CA VAL A 223 -25.07 22.93 13.12
C VAL A 223 -25.01 22.81 11.60
N THR A 224 -25.74 23.68 10.91
CA THR A 224 -25.87 23.67 9.44
C THR A 224 -24.84 24.55 8.73
N GLU A 225 -24.26 25.54 9.42
CA GLU A 225 -23.31 26.49 8.84
C GLU A 225 -21.87 25.94 8.84
N ILE A 226 -21.18 26.04 7.69
CA ILE A 226 -19.81 25.51 7.50
C ILE A 226 -18.81 26.12 8.48
N GLN A 227 -18.95 27.42 8.80
CA GLN A 227 -18.03 28.12 9.69
C GLN A 227 -18.21 27.65 11.14
N GLU A 228 -19.46 27.49 11.59
CA GLU A 228 -19.78 26.95 12.91
C GLU A 228 -19.34 25.48 13.05
N GLN A 229 -19.48 24.67 12.00
CA GLN A 229 -18.96 23.29 11.99
C GLN A 229 -17.43 23.24 12.18
N LYS A 230 -16.69 24.17 11.56
CA LYS A 230 -15.24 24.28 11.77
C LYS A 230 -14.91 24.67 13.21
N ASN A 231 -15.61 25.66 13.76
CA ASN A 231 -15.43 26.10 15.14
C ASN A 231 -15.72 24.97 16.13
N ARG A 232 -16.80 24.20 15.91
CA ARG A 232 -17.14 23.04 16.74
C ARG A 232 -16.11 21.93 16.67
N ARG A 233 -15.53 21.68 15.48
CA ARG A 233 -14.41 20.74 15.32
C ARG A 233 -13.17 21.21 16.10
N ILE A 234 -12.81 22.49 16.00
CA ILE A 234 -11.67 23.06 16.73
C ILE A 234 -11.86 22.85 18.23
N GLU A 235 -13.01 23.23 18.76
CA GLU A 235 -13.33 23.08 20.18
C GLU A 235 -13.29 21.62 20.67
N TYR A 236 -13.86 20.69 19.90
CA TYR A 236 -13.82 19.25 20.23
C TYR A 236 -12.36 18.74 20.28
N PHE A 237 -11.53 19.14 19.31
CA PHE A 237 -10.13 18.73 19.27
C PHE A 237 -9.27 19.40 20.35
N GLU A 238 -9.54 20.65 20.70
CA GLU A 238 -8.87 21.32 21.82
C GLU A 238 -9.13 20.59 23.14
N GLY A 239 -10.38 20.20 23.42
CA GLY A 239 -10.70 19.42 24.64
C GLY A 239 -10.05 18.03 24.66
N LEU A 240 -9.93 17.38 23.50
CA LEU A 240 -9.32 16.05 23.38
C LEU A 240 -7.80 16.09 23.50
N LEU A 241 -7.15 17.01 22.80
CA LEU A 241 -5.69 17.06 22.65
C LEU A 241 -5.00 17.85 23.77
N ASN A 242 -5.70 18.80 24.40
CA ASN A 242 -5.18 19.59 25.52
C ASN A 242 -5.63 19.04 26.88
N ARG A 243 -5.97 17.75 26.95
CA ARG A 243 -6.28 17.11 28.24
C ARG A 243 -5.06 17.19 29.14
N LEU A 244 -5.21 17.85 30.29
CA LEU A 244 -4.18 17.91 31.32
C LEU A 244 -3.74 16.50 31.70
N THR A 245 -2.43 16.33 31.89
CA THR A 245 -1.83 15.06 32.30
C THR A 245 -2.54 14.59 33.57
N PRO A 246 -3.02 13.32 33.63
CA PRO A 246 -3.61 12.79 34.85
C PRO A 246 -2.65 13.02 36.01
N ILE A 247 -3.11 13.68 37.08
CA ILE A 247 -2.29 14.03 38.25
C ILE A 247 -1.73 12.76 38.93
N ASN A 248 -2.45 11.65 38.79
CA ASN A 248 -2.01 10.36 39.29
C ASN A 248 -1.37 9.57 38.15
N PRO A 249 -0.12 9.12 38.28
CA PRO A 249 0.45 8.15 37.36
C PRO A 249 -0.44 6.90 37.36
N GLN A 250 -0.79 6.39 36.18
CA GLN A 250 -1.39 5.07 36.07
C GLN A 250 -0.39 4.05 36.62
N ASP A 251 -0.75 3.37 37.71
CA ASP A 251 -0.01 2.24 38.25
C ASP A 251 -0.25 1.02 37.34
N ILE A 252 0.42 1.02 36.20
CA ILE A 252 0.48 -0.14 35.32
C ILE A 252 1.45 -1.10 35.99
N LYS A 253 0.92 -2.07 36.73
CA LYS A 253 1.71 -3.22 37.20
C LYS A 253 2.42 -3.82 35.99
N ALA A 254 3.75 -3.72 35.98
CA ALA A 254 4.57 -4.30 34.93
C ALA A 254 4.40 -5.82 34.99
N GLU A 255 3.63 -6.37 34.07
CA GLU A 255 3.55 -7.80 33.86
C GLU A 255 4.87 -8.24 33.24
N ARG A 256 5.84 -8.59 34.10
CA ARG A 256 7.01 -9.36 33.70
C ARG A 256 6.66 -10.82 33.79
N THR A 257 6.09 -11.32 32.70
CA THR A 257 6.23 -12.72 32.36
C THR A 257 6.87 -12.74 30.98
N ASP A 258 8.21 -12.85 30.96
CA ASP A 258 8.89 -13.29 29.75
C ASP A 258 8.39 -14.72 29.50
N LEU A 259 7.44 -14.85 28.57
CA LEU A 259 6.98 -16.15 28.13
C LEU A 259 8.22 -16.93 27.68
N PRO A 260 8.39 -18.20 28.10
CA PRO A 260 9.51 -19.00 27.64
C PRO A 260 9.40 -19.12 26.12
N ILE A 261 10.25 -18.37 25.42
CA ILE A 261 10.39 -18.47 23.98
C ILE A 261 11.17 -19.75 23.73
N ASP A 262 10.47 -20.76 23.24
CA ASP A 262 11.10 -21.96 22.74
C ASP A 262 11.99 -21.57 21.53
N VAL A 263 13.29 -21.75 21.69
CA VAL A 263 14.32 -21.48 20.67
C VAL A 263 14.60 -22.69 19.79
N THR A 264 13.84 -23.78 19.94
CA THR A 264 13.93 -24.93 19.05
C THR A 264 13.44 -24.57 17.64
N SER A 265 14.09 -25.16 16.64
CA SER A 265 13.69 -24.98 15.24
C SER A 265 12.29 -25.59 15.04
N PRO A 266 11.33 -24.84 14.46
CA PRO A 266 9.98 -25.34 14.28
C PRO A 266 9.97 -26.57 13.36
N THR A 267 9.17 -27.56 13.73
CA THR A 267 9.00 -28.79 12.96
C THR A 267 8.14 -28.55 11.72
N THR A 268 8.32 -29.37 10.69
CA THR A 268 7.56 -29.28 9.43
C THR A 268 6.04 -29.38 9.67
N GLU A 269 5.63 -30.24 10.60
CA GLU A 269 4.26 -30.43 11.05
C GLU A 269 3.68 -29.17 11.70
N GLU A 270 4.43 -28.49 12.56
CA GLU A 270 4.02 -27.24 13.19
C GLU A 270 3.84 -26.12 12.15
N ILE A 271 4.79 -25.98 11.22
CA ILE A 271 4.70 -25.01 10.12
C ILE A 271 3.47 -25.30 9.25
N ARG A 272 3.18 -26.59 8.99
CA ARG A 272 2.00 -27.01 8.24
C ARG A 272 0.70 -26.68 8.98
N MET A 273 0.63 -26.94 10.28
CA MET A 273 -0.54 -26.64 11.10
C MET A 273 -0.82 -25.14 11.18
N VAL A 274 0.20 -24.34 11.49
CA VAL A 274 0.08 -22.88 11.60
C VAL A 274 -0.34 -22.28 10.26
N THR A 275 0.23 -22.75 9.14
CA THR A 275 -0.13 -22.22 7.81
C THR A 275 -1.58 -22.55 7.43
N ARG A 276 -2.09 -23.72 7.81
CA ARG A 276 -3.50 -24.09 7.58
C ARG A 276 -4.47 -23.20 8.36
N GLN A 277 -4.08 -22.75 9.56
CA GLN A 277 -4.86 -21.87 10.43
C GLN A 277 -4.94 -20.41 9.95
N ILE A 278 -4.09 -19.98 9.01
CA ILE A 278 -4.14 -18.60 8.49
C ILE A 278 -5.50 -18.33 7.82
N ASN A 279 -6.17 -17.22 8.13
CA ASN A 279 -7.46 -16.91 7.49
C ASN A 279 -7.29 -16.57 6.00
N SER A 280 -8.04 -17.28 5.15
CA SER A 280 -8.15 -16.97 3.71
C SER A 280 -9.02 -15.72 3.48
N GLY A 281 -8.87 -15.05 2.34
CA GLY A 281 -9.63 -13.85 1.96
C GLY A 281 -9.12 -12.55 2.58
N LYS A 282 -8.03 -12.59 3.36
CA LYS A 282 -7.38 -11.39 3.90
C LYS A 282 -6.47 -10.72 2.85
N ALA A 283 -6.24 -9.43 3.01
CA ALA A 283 -5.31 -8.69 2.17
C ALA A 283 -3.89 -9.24 2.32
N ALA A 284 -3.20 -9.45 1.20
CA ALA A 284 -1.79 -9.80 1.21
C ALA A 284 -0.97 -8.69 1.90
N GLY A 285 0.05 -9.10 2.64
CA GLY A 285 0.98 -8.19 3.30
C GLY A 285 1.87 -7.43 2.31
N SER A 286 2.93 -6.78 2.79
CA SER A 286 3.88 -6.01 1.95
C SER A 286 4.50 -6.82 0.81
N GLU A 287 4.54 -8.14 0.94
CA GLU A 287 5.10 -9.08 -0.03
C GLU A 287 4.11 -9.51 -1.13
N ASN A 288 2.86 -9.04 -1.08
CA ASN A 288 1.79 -9.40 -2.03
C ASN A 288 1.45 -10.91 -2.16
N ILE A 289 1.92 -11.74 -1.21
CA ILE A 289 1.59 -13.17 -1.15
C ILE A 289 0.29 -13.36 -0.35
N PRO A 290 -0.80 -13.88 -0.95
CA PRO A 290 -2.05 -14.11 -0.24
C PRO A 290 -1.98 -15.36 0.67
N ALA A 291 -2.84 -15.48 1.66
CA ALA A 291 -2.82 -16.64 2.58
C ALA A 291 -3.10 -17.97 1.85
N GLU A 292 -3.96 -17.91 0.82
CA GLU A 292 -4.29 -19.02 -0.07
C GLU A 292 -3.04 -19.58 -0.75
N ALA A 293 -2.07 -18.71 -1.03
CA ALA A 293 -0.85 -19.09 -1.70
C ALA A 293 0.04 -20.02 -0.88
N LEU A 294 0.14 -19.71 0.41
CA LEU A 294 0.94 -20.49 1.34
C LEU A 294 0.28 -21.83 1.63
N LYS A 295 -1.06 -21.86 1.68
CA LYS A 295 -1.84 -23.08 1.88
C LYS A 295 -1.76 -24.05 0.71
N THR A 296 -1.75 -23.56 -0.54
CA THR A 296 -1.66 -24.42 -1.72
C THR A 296 -0.28 -25.06 -1.88
N ALA A 297 0.78 -24.36 -1.45
CA ALA A 297 2.16 -24.87 -1.51
C ALA A 297 2.43 -25.99 -0.48
N ILE A 298 1.78 -25.95 0.69
CA ILE A 298 2.06 -26.86 1.82
C ILE A 298 1.23 -28.16 1.80
N ASN A 299 0.11 -28.21 1.07
CA ASN A 299 -0.70 -29.42 0.95
C ASN A 299 -0.16 -30.43 -0.09
N GLN A 300 1.17 -30.57 -0.17
CA GLN A 300 1.83 -31.71 -0.81
C GLN A 300 1.85 -32.91 0.13
#